data_AF-A0A957VAB9-F1
#
_entry.id   AF-A0A957VAB9-F1
#
_cell.length_a   1.000
_cell.length_b   1.000
_cell.length_c   1.000
_cell.angle_alpha   90.00
_cell.angle_beta   90.00
_cell.angle_gamma   90.00
#
_symmetry.space_group_name_H-M   'P 1'
#
loop_
_entity.id
_entity.type
_entity.pdbx_description
1 polymer ?
#
loop_
_entity_poly.entity_id
_entity_poly.type
_entity_poly.pdbx_seq_one_letter_code
_entity_poly.pdbx_strand_id
1 'polypeptide(L)'
;MSDAKNGELGETYKKIAAACLLLLGLACAQTQAQVLPTATPEPSPTPQVAPTPWPTLTPTAAAQAACPLPDLWAGTHISASGSYTQTQTEAAGGMACRIERDACSYYALVGNLDPTIVFKREEEPPYDEEDILMHPDMVLPLSRLSQLVRAEWGGQVQLRVTDAYDSLLEHDLGQADENRKVSLHFEGRAVDLTTWPIDPARYGRLCALAHCAGFAWVHNEGDHCHAAIAAPSLCGRC
;
A
#
# COMPACT_ATOMS: atom_id res chain seq x y z
N MET A 1 43.84 22.62 -41.22
CA MET A 1 43.48 23.80 -42.02
C MET A 1 41.96 23.80 -42.15
N SER A 2 41.16 24.73 -41.65
CA SER A 2 41.37 25.94 -40.84
C SER A 2 40.00 26.34 -40.28
N ASP A 3 40.02 26.93 -39.08
CA ASP A 3 39.18 27.99 -38.49
C ASP A 3 37.78 28.31 -39.08
N ALA A 4 36.73 28.30 -38.25
CA ALA A 4 36.15 29.46 -37.52
C ALA A 4 35.24 30.34 -38.42
N LYS A 5 34.11 30.95 -38.01
CA LYS A 5 33.72 31.58 -36.73
C LYS A 5 32.28 32.18 -36.90
N ASN A 6 31.68 32.56 -35.77
CA ASN A 6 30.60 33.57 -35.56
C ASN A 6 29.15 33.15 -35.89
N GLY A 7 28.14 33.47 -35.09
CA GLY A 7 28.06 34.26 -33.86
C GLY A 7 26.60 34.49 -33.45
N GLU A 8 26.41 34.77 -32.14
CA GLU A 8 25.31 35.51 -31.49
C GLU A 8 23.86 35.06 -31.67
N LEU A 9 23.23 34.70 -30.54
CA LEU A 9 21.96 35.28 -30.07
C LEU A 9 21.66 34.82 -28.63
N GLY A 10 21.68 35.77 -27.69
CA GLY A 10 20.63 35.88 -26.65
C GLY A 10 20.82 35.17 -25.32
N GLU A 11 21.66 35.75 -24.46
CA GLU A 11 21.64 35.64 -22.99
C GLU A 11 20.34 36.15 -22.35
N THR A 12 20.20 35.91 -21.03
CA THR A 12 19.23 36.41 -20.00
C THR A 12 18.02 35.51 -19.75
N TYR A 13 17.80 34.93 -18.55
CA TYR A 13 17.78 35.57 -17.23
C TYR A 13 18.21 34.61 -16.09
N LYS A 14 19.24 35.00 -15.33
CA LYS A 14 19.54 34.53 -13.97
C LYS A 14 19.97 35.73 -13.13
N LYS A 15 19.43 35.82 -11.91
CA LYS A 15 19.83 36.67 -10.77
C LYS A 15 19.39 38.15 -10.82
N ILE A 16 18.54 38.53 -9.85
CA ILE A 16 18.49 39.90 -9.33
C ILE A 16 18.57 39.81 -7.81
N ALA A 17 19.65 40.38 -7.26
CA ALA A 17 19.82 40.67 -5.84
C ALA A 17 20.26 42.13 -5.69
N ALA A 18 19.67 42.77 -4.67
CA ALA A 18 20.14 43.92 -3.91
C ALA A 18 20.48 45.25 -4.63
N ALA A 19 19.73 46.29 -4.28
CA ALA A 19 20.23 47.67 -4.29
C ALA A 19 19.72 48.44 -3.06
N CYS A 20 20.69 48.94 -2.30
CA CYS A 20 20.58 49.80 -1.13
C CYS A 20 20.50 51.26 -1.61
N LEU A 21 19.57 52.07 -1.09
CA LEU A 21 19.62 53.53 -1.23
C LEU A 21 19.17 54.22 0.07
N LEU A 22 20.11 54.96 0.66
CA LEU A 22 19.90 55.90 1.75
C LEU A 22 19.10 57.12 1.28
N LEU A 23 18.17 57.61 2.11
CA LEU A 23 17.73 59.01 2.12
C LEU A 23 17.40 59.45 3.56
N LEU A 24 17.83 60.67 3.89
CA LEU A 24 17.87 61.31 5.21
C LEU A 24 16.52 61.90 5.66
N GLY A 25 16.22 61.74 6.96
CA GLY A 25 15.81 62.81 7.88
C GLY A 25 14.36 63.32 7.86
N LEU A 26 13.62 63.08 8.95
CA LEU A 26 13.10 64.12 9.85
C LEU A 26 12.55 63.46 11.13
N ALA A 27 13.06 63.85 12.29
CA ALA A 27 12.59 63.39 13.60
C ALA A 27 11.39 64.24 14.06
N CYS A 28 10.32 63.59 14.50
CA CYS A 28 9.28 64.19 15.32
C CYS A 28 9.11 63.30 16.56
N ALA A 29 9.55 63.80 17.71
CA ALA A 29 9.41 63.12 18.99
C ALA A 29 7.96 63.15 19.44
N GLN A 30 7.32 61.98 19.56
CA GLN A 30 6.05 61.84 20.25
C GLN A 30 6.27 61.05 21.54
N THR A 31 6.11 61.76 22.65
CA THR A 31 6.08 61.23 24.01
C THR A 31 4.84 60.34 24.15
N GLN A 32 5.01 59.02 24.20
CA GLN A 32 3.93 58.11 24.59
C GLN A 32 4.08 57.76 26.08
N ALA A 33 3.06 58.13 26.85
CA ALA A 33 2.92 57.75 28.24
C ALA A 33 2.76 56.22 28.34
N GLN A 34 3.56 55.59 29.20
CA GLN A 34 3.46 54.15 29.47
C GLN A 34 2.18 53.87 30.26
N VAL A 35 1.25 53.12 29.65
CA VAL A 35 0.08 52.57 30.34
C VAL A 35 0.48 51.22 30.95
N LEU A 36 0.36 51.10 32.27
CA LEU A 36 0.61 49.88 33.03
C LEU A 36 -0.40 48.79 32.64
N PRO A 37 -0.01 47.53 32.42
CA PRO A 37 -0.98 46.48 32.10
C PRO A 37 -1.81 46.09 33.33
N THR A 38 -3.13 46.11 33.17
CA THR A 38 -4.09 45.58 34.15
C THR A 38 -3.98 44.05 34.22
N ALA A 39 -3.84 43.51 35.42
CA ALA A 39 -3.80 42.07 35.66
C ALA A 39 -5.17 41.42 35.36
N THR A 40 -5.17 40.41 34.50
CA THR A 40 -6.31 39.52 34.23
C THR A 40 -6.52 38.56 35.41
N PRO A 41 -7.77 38.31 35.88
CA PRO A 41 -7.99 37.34 36.94
C PRO A 41 -7.80 35.90 36.43
N GLU A 42 -7.11 35.10 37.24
CA GLU A 42 -6.83 33.68 37.02
C GLU A 42 -8.12 32.84 37.16
N PRO A 43 -8.40 31.87 36.28
CA PRO A 43 -9.57 31.02 36.41
C PRO A 43 -9.41 29.97 37.54
N SER A 44 -10.45 29.82 38.37
CA SER A 44 -10.52 28.80 39.41
C SER A 44 -10.41 27.36 38.85
N PRO A 45 -9.76 26.43 39.57
CA PRO A 45 -9.61 25.05 39.12
C PRO A 45 -10.93 24.27 39.22
N THR A 46 -11.33 23.65 38.12
CA THR A 46 -12.45 22.70 38.06
C THR A 46 -12.06 21.39 38.75
N PRO A 47 -12.94 20.75 39.56
CA PRO A 47 -12.64 19.46 40.17
C PRO A 47 -12.48 18.37 39.09
N GLN A 48 -11.31 17.74 39.07
CA GLN A 48 -10.95 16.68 38.14
C GLN A 48 -11.55 15.34 38.61
N VAL A 49 -12.56 14.83 37.89
CA VAL A 49 -13.13 13.50 38.13
C VAL A 49 -12.14 12.45 37.63
N ALA A 50 -11.76 11.50 38.50
CA ALA A 50 -10.86 10.41 38.15
C ALA A 50 -11.48 9.52 37.05
N PRO A 51 -10.72 9.13 36.00
CA PRO A 51 -11.23 8.24 34.97
C PRO A 51 -11.45 6.83 35.56
N THR A 52 -12.65 6.29 35.37
CA THR A 52 -12.95 4.87 35.60
C THR A 52 -12.06 4.00 34.71
N PRO A 53 -11.38 2.97 35.25
CA PRO A 53 -10.62 2.03 34.43
C PRO A 53 -11.59 1.25 33.54
N TRP A 54 -11.30 1.24 32.24
CA TRP A 54 -12.02 0.44 31.26
C TRP A 54 -11.78 -1.05 31.54
N PRO A 55 -12.78 -1.93 31.35
CA PRO A 55 -12.54 -3.36 31.46
C PRO A 55 -11.49 -3.77 30.43
N THR A 56 -10.34 -4.23 30.90
CA THR A 56 -9.33 -4.86 30.05
C THR A 56 -9.92 -6.18 29.55
N LEU A 57 -10.38 -6.20 28.30
CA LEU A 57 -10.64 -7.45 27.59
C LEU A 57 -9.27 -8.08 27.33
N THR A 58 -8.86 -9.02 28.17
CA THR A 58 -7.84 -10.00 27.79
C THR A 58 -8.39 -10.75 26.57
N PRO A 59 -7.79 -10.64 25.38
CA PRO A 59 -8.13 -11.54 24.30
C PRO A 59 -7.70 -12.92 24.74
N THR A 60 -8.66 -13.77 25.09
CA THR A 60 -8.43 -15.21 25.07
C THR A 60 -7.96 -15.51 23.66
N ALA A 61 -6.68 -15.85 23.51
CA ALA A 61 -6.14 -16.40 22.28
C ALA A 61 -6.90 -17.71 22.02
N ALA A 62 -8.05 -17.61 21.36
CA ALA A 62 -8.62 -18.72 20.66
C ALA A 62 -7.52 -19.14 19.68
N ALA A 63 -6.89 -20.28 19.94
CA ALA A 63 -5.88 -20.84 19.06
C ALA A 63 -6.49 -20.81 17.65
N GLN A 64 -5.98 -19.93 16.77
CA GLN A 64 -6.35 -19.96 15.37
C GLN A 64 -6.15 -21.41 14.92
N ALA A 65 -7.23 -22.03 14.44
CA ALA A 65 -7.15 -23.40 13.95
C ALA A 65 -6.01 -23.46 12.93
N ALA A 66 -5.02 -24.30 13.19
CA ALA A 66 -3.89 -24.48 12.30
C ALA A 66 -4.41 -24.87 10.91
N CYS A 67 -3.81 -24.32 9.85
CA CYS A 67 -4.19 -24.65 8.48
C CYS A 67 -3.92 -26.14 8.20
N PRO A 68 -4.97 -26.96 7.97
CA PRO A 68 -4.81 -28.40 7.82
C PRO A 68 -4.34 -28.81 6.41
N LEU A 69 -4.34 -27.88 5.46
CA LEU A 69 -3.95 -28.15 4.09
C LEU A 69 -2.43 -28.38 4.03
N PRO A 70 -1.94 -29.45 3.37
CA PRO A 70 -0.51 -29.63 3.14
C PRO A 70 0.02 -28.58 2.16
N ASP A 71 1.35 -28.56 1.98
CA ASP A 71 2.01 -27.68 1.02
C ASP A 71 1.45 -27.84 -0.40
N LEU A 72 1.19 -26.71 -1.06
CA LEU A 72 0.87 -26.69 -2.49
C LEU A 72 2.16 -26.82 -3.29
N TRP A 73 2.24 -27.80 -4.19
CA TRP A 73 3.37 -27.92 -5.09
C TRP A 73 3.36 -26.81 -6.15
N ALA A 74 4.55 -26.44 -6.64
CA ALA A 74 4.67 -25.48 -7.73
C ALA A 74 3.86 -25.93 -8.96
N GLY A 75 3.19 -24.97 -9.60
CA GLY A 75 2.24 -25.17 -10.69
C GLY A 75 0.85 -25.64 -10.26
N THR A 76 0.58 -25.77 -8.96
CA THR A 76 -0.73 -26.19 -8.44
C THR A 76 -1.51 -25.00 -7.90
N HIS A 77 -2.80 -24.93 -8.24
CA HIS A 77 -3.74 -23.97 -7.67
C HIS A 77 -4.86 -24.64 -6.89
N ILE A 78 -5.48 -23.90 -5.99
CA ILE A 78 -6.68 -24.32 -5.24
C ILE A 78 -7.63 -23.13 -5.09
N SER A 79 -8.91 -23.38 -5.31
CA SER A 79 -9.99 -22.42 -5.06
C SER A 79 -10.51 -22.52 -3.63
N ALA A 80 -11.27 -21.53 -3.16
CA ALA A 80 -11.94 -21.56 -1.85
C ALA A 80 -12.92 -22.75 -1.68
N SER A 81 -13.40 -23.34 -2.79
CA SER A 81 -14.22 -24.56 -2.76
C SER A 81 -13.42 -25.84 -2.52
N GLY A 82 -12.09 -25.75 -2.50
CA GLY A 82 -11.18 -26.89 -2.46
C GLY A 82 -10.92 -27.53 -3.83
N SER A 83 -11.42 -26.94 -4.92
CA SER A 83 -11.17 -27.42 -6.28
C SER A 83 -9.78 -27.01 -6.77
N TYR A 84 -9.04 -27.99 -7.32
CA TYR A 84 -7.74 -27.84 -7.98
C TYR A 84 -7.83 -27.63 -9.49
N THR A 85 -9.04 -27.45 -10.03
CA THR A 85 -9.27 -27.28 -11.47
C THR A 85 -10.07 -26.02 -11.79
N GLN A 86 -10.64 -25.36 -10.79
CA GLN A 86 -11.30 -24.07 -10.99
C GLN A 86 -10.25 -23.01 -11.32
N THR A 87 -10.44 -22.35 -12.45
CA THR A 87 -9.64 -21.21 -12.86
C THR A 87 -9.83 -20.02 -11.91
N GLN A 88 -8.87 -19.09 -11.91
CA GLN A 88 -9.00 -17.83 -11.18
C GLN A 88 -10.29 -17.09 -11.54
N THR A 89 -10.63 -17.03 -12.83
CA THR A 89 -11.86 -16.38 -13.30
C THR A 89 -13.12 -17.05 -12.76
N GLU A 90 -13.17 -18.38 -12.63
CA GLU A 90 -14.33 -19.08 -12.06
C GLU A 90 -14.44 -18.88 -10.53
N ALA A 91 -13.32 -18.83 -9.83
CA ALA A 91 -13.29 -18.75 -8.37
C ALA A 91 -13.37 -17.32 -7.82
N ALA A 92 -12.64 -16.39 -8.44
CA ALA A 92 -12.56 -14.99 -8.05
C ALA A 92 -13.45 -14.08 -8.94
N GLY A 93 -13.86 -14.52 -10.13
CA GLY A 93 -14.46 -13.64 -11.13
C GLY A 93 -13.41 -12.98 -12.02
N GLY A 94 -13.80 -12.63 -13.25
CA GLY A 94 -12.91 -11.95 -14.19
C GLY A 94 -12.69 -10.48 -13.85
N MET A 95 -11.63 -9.91 -14.43
CA MET A 95 -11.42 -8.47 -14.45
C MET A 95 -12.57 -7.77 -15.18
N ALA A 96 -13.13 -6.72 -14.59
CA ALA A 96 -14.13 -5.88 -15.23
C ALA A 96 -13.50 -4.69 -15.97
N CYS A 97 -12.48 -4.05 -15.39
CA CYS A 97 -11.69 -3.01 -16.04
C CYS A 97 -10.28 -2.92 -15.47
N ARG A 98 -9.39 -2.24 -16.18
CA ARG A 98 -8.14 -1.72 -15.60
C ARG A 98 -8.47 -0.47 -14.79
N ILE A 99 -8.08 -0.46 -13.52
CA ILE A 99 -8.13 0.76 -12.71
C ILE A 99 -6.91 1.60 -13.10
N GLU A 100 -7.13 2.75 -13.72
CA GLU A 100 -6.08 3.73 -14.03
C GLU A 100 -5.81 4.64 -12.83
N ARG A 101 -4.58 5.14 -12.64
CA ARG A 101 -4.20 5.94 -11.45
C ARG A 101 -4.96 7.25 -11.28
N ASP A 102 -5.56 7.78 -12.33
CA ASP A 102 -6.39 8.99 -12.30
C ASP A 102 -7.90 8.70 -12.25
N ALA A 103 -8.30 7.42 -12.27
CA ALA A 103 -9.68 7.01 -12.18
C ALA A 103 -10.24 7.17 -10.75
N CYS A 104 -11.55 7.42 -10.64
CA CYS A 104 -12.20 7.47 -9.33
C CYS A 104 -12.09 6.14 -8.55
N SER A 105 -12.08 5.01 -9.25
CA SER A 105 -11.88 3.68 -8.67
C SER A 105 -10.51 3.51 -8.02
N TYR A 106 -9.47 4.20 -8.49
CA TYR A 106 -8.12 4.17 -7.89
C TYR A 106 -8.14 4.71 -6.46
N TYR A 107 -8.86 5.80 -6.22
CA TYR A 107 -9.00 6.39 -4.89
C TYR A 107 -9.87 5.55 -3.92
N ALA A 108 -10.49 4.47 -4.41
CA ALA A 108 -11.18 3.50 -3.57
C ALA A 108 -10.28 2.32 -3.15
N LEU A 109 -9.08 2.19 -3.71
CA LEU A 109 -8.07 1.27 -3.22
C LEU A 109 -7.61 1.70 -1.81
N VAL A 110 -7.26 0.73 -0.99
CA VAL A 110 -6.79 0.94 0.38
C VAL A 110 -5.34 0.51 0.52
N GLY A 111 -4.60 1.28 1.31
CA GLY A 111 -3.20 1.04 1.63
C GLY A 111 -3.00 0.19 2.90
N ASN A 112 -1.83 -0.44 3.00
CA ASN A 112 -1.32 -1.23 4.14
C ASN A 112 -1.86 -0.79 5.54
N LEU A 113 -2.69 -1.64 6.14
CA LEU A 113 -3.23 -1.46 7.49
C LEU A 113 -2.51 -2.31 8.56
N ASP A 114 -1.60 -3.22 8.18
CA ASP A 114 -0.89 -4.13 9.08
C ASP A 114 0.63 -3.88 9.01
N PRO A 115 1.23 -3.24 10.04
CA PRO A 115 2.66 -2.91 10.04
C PRO A 115 3.58 -4.15 10.13
N THR A 116 3.02 -5.36 10.24
CA THR A 116 3.78 -6.61 10.29
C THR A 116 3.98 -7.26 8.93
N ILE A 117 3.41 -6.68 7.87
CA ILE A 117 3.60 -7.12 6.48
C ILE A 117 4.73 -6.32 5.84
N VAL A 118 5.64 -7.03 5.18
CA VAL A 118 6.71 -6.43 4.38
C VAL A 118 6.21 -6.21 2.95
N PHE A 119 6.52 -5.07 2.36
CA PHE A 119 6.20 -4.76 0.96
C PHE A 119 7.52 -4.56 0.20
N LYS A 120 7.60 -5.03 -1.05
CA LYS A 120 8.83 -5.02 -1.83
C LYS A 120 9.13 -3.63 -2.37
N ARG A 121 8.12 -2.92 -2.89
CA ARG A 121 8.21 -1.53 -3.35
C ARG A 121 9.40 -1.32 -4.29
N GLU A 122 9.52 -2.17 -5.29
CA GLU A 122 10.61 -2.16 -6.26
C GLU A 122 10.39 -1.16 -7.38
N GLU A 123 9.15 -0.75 -7.65
CA GLU A 123 8.85 0.13 -8.76
C GLU A 123 9.48 1.50 -8.52
N GLU A 124 9.86 2.18 -9.59
CA GLU A 124 10.35 3.55 -9.49
C GLU A 124 9.19 4.52 -9.25
N PRO A 125 9.42 5.65 -8.54
CA PRO A 125 8.42 6.70 -8.43
C PRO A 125 7.89 7.14 -9.81
N PRO A 126 6.56 7.33 -9.97
CA PRO A 126 5.52 7.43 -8.94
C PRO A 126 4.79 6.11 -8.59
N TYR A 127 5.36 4.94 -8.91
CA TYR A 127 4.71 3.63 -8.77
C TYR A 127 5.17 2.84 -7.53
N ASP A 128 6.12 3.38 -6.75
CA ASP A 128 6.75 2.76 -5.57
C ASP A 128 5.82 2.47 -4.37
N GLU A 129 4.53 2.76 -4.53
CA GLU A 129 3.47 2.48 -3.57
C GLU A 129 2.42 1.51 -4.11
N GLU A 130 2.49 1.04 -5.35
CA GLU A 130 1.41 0.22 -5.91
C GLU A 130 1.26 -1.13 -5.19
N ASP A 131 2.38 -1.67 -4.73
CA ASP A 131 2.48 -2.82 -3.82
C ASP A 131 1.63 -2.72 -2.55
N ILE A 132 1.40 -1.51 -2.04
CA ILE A 132 0.59 -1.30 -0.83
C ILE A 132 -0.89 -1.10 -1.14
N LEU A 133 -1.25 -0.81 -2.39
CA LEU A 133 -2.61 -0.47 -2.80
C LEU A 133 -3.39 -1.72 -3.22
N MET A 134 -4.55 -1.90 -2.61
CA MET A 134 -5.35 -3.12 -2.77
C MET A 134 -6.84 -2.82 -2.73
N HIS A 135 -7.64 -3.75 -3.26
CA HIS A 135 -9.08 -3.73 -3.06
C HIS A 135 -9.43 -3.83 -1.55
N PRO A 136 -10.42 -3.09 -1.02
CA PRO A 136 -10.80 -3.12 0.40
C PRO A 136 -11.02 -4.53 0.98
N ASP A 137 -11.66 -5.41 0.22
CA ASP A 137 -11.93 -6.80 0.63
C ASP A 137 -10.66 -7.66 0.78
N MET A 138 -9.49 -7.18 0.33
CA MET A 138 -8.18 -7.83 0.53
C MET A 138 -7.70 -7.76 1.98
N VAL A 139 -8.14 -6.73 2.73
CA VAL A 139 -7.65 -6.45 4.10
C VAL A 139 -7.84 -7.65 5.03
N LEU A 140 -9.01 -8.28 5.00
CA LEU A 140 -9.34 -9.38 5.90
C LEU A 140 -8.51 -10.66 5.62
N PRO A 141 -8.47 -11.23 4.41
CA PRO A 141 -7.66 -12.40 4.12
C PRO A 141 -6.17 -12.12 4.28
N LEU A 142 -5.67 -10.94 3.89
CA LEU A 142 -4.26 -10.60 4.06
C LEU A 142 -3.85 -10.48 5.54
N SER A 143 -4.68 -9.86 6.37
CA SER A 143 -4.44 -9.76 7.83
C SER A 143 -4.45 -11.15 8.50
N ARG A 144 -5.37 -12.03 8.07
CA ARG A 144 -5.39 -13.43 8.54
C ARG A 144 -4.15 -14.19 8.10
N LEU A 145 -3.71 -13.99 6.86
CA LEU A 145 -2.51 -14.63 6.34
C LEU A 145 -1.27 -14.18 7.11
N SER A 146 -1.10 -12.88 7.38
CA SER A 146 0.00 -12.37 8.20
C SER A 146 0.07 -13.07 9.56
N GLN A 147 -1.07 -13.23 10.23
CA GLN A 147 -1.15 -13.94 11.52
C GLN A 147 -0.79 -15.43 11.38
N LEU A 148 -1.29 -16.10 10.35
CA LEU A 148 -0.99 -17.51 10.08
C LEU A 148 0.49 -17.73 9.77
N VAL A 149 1.09 -16.88 8.94
CA VAL A 149 2.52 -16.91 8.61
C VAL A 149 3.36 -16.78 9.87
N ARG A 150 3.06 -15.79 10.71
CA ARG A 150 3.79 -15.60 11.98
C ARG A 150 3.60 -16.79 12.92
N ALA A 151 2.40 -17.35 13.00
CA ALA A 151 2.14 -18.51 13.85
C ALA A 151 2.86 -19.78 13.37
N GLU A 152 2.86 -20.04 12.06
CA GLU A 152 3.48 -21.20 11.42
C GLU A 152 4.98 -21.27 11.72
N TRP A 153 5.65 -20.13 11.69
CA TRP A 153 7.10 -20.03 11.87
C TRP A 153 7.47 -19.22 13.10
N GLY A 154 6.79 -19.46 14.22
CA GLY A 154 7.21 -19.01 15.56
C GLY A 154 7.47 -17.51 15.73
N GLY A 155 6.91 -16.67 14.85
CA GLY A 155 7.13 -15.23 14.79
C GLY A 155 8.43 -14.78 14.11
N GLN A 156 9.26 -15.70 13.61
CA GLN A 156 10.52 -15.37 12.94
C GLN A 156 10.35 -15.01 11.46
N VAL A 157 9.22 -15.38 10.85
CA VAL A 157 8.90 -15.11 9.45
C VAL A 157 7.72 -14.15 9.37
N GLN A 158 7.82 -13.18 8.47
CA GLN A 158 6.77 -12.24 8.12
C GLN A 158 6.23 -12.55 6.72
N LEU A 159 4.98 -12.17 6.48
CA LEU A 159 4.41 -12.15 5.14
C LEU A 159 5.08 -11.02 4.36
N ARG A 160 5.38 -11.28 3.09
CA ARG A 160 5.88 -10.26 2.18
C ARG A 160 5.05 -10.22 0.91
N VAL A 161 4.50 -9.06 0.59
CA VAL A 161 3.87 -8.77 -0.69
C VAL A 161 4.96 -8.29 -1.65
N THR A 162 4.98 -8.84 -2.86
CA THR A 162 5.88 -8.40 -3.94
C THR A 162 5.21 -7.67 -5.05
N ASP A 163 3.92 -7.96 -5.27
CA ASP A 163 3.09 -7.30 -6.27
C ASP A 163 1.65 -7.25 -5.75
N ALA A 164 0.93 -6.17 -6.05
CA ALA A 164 -0.48 -6.00 -5.67
C ALA A 164 -1.27 -5.29 -6.78
N TYR A 165 -1.69 -4.03 -6.57
CA TYR A 165 -2.17 -3.23 -7.68
C TYR A 165 -1.03 -3.01 -8.67
N ASP A 166 -1.31 -3.15 -9.97
CA ASP A 166 -0.32 -2.99 -11.05
C ASP A 166 -0.90 -2.08 -12.13
N SER A 167 -0.41 -0.84 -12.19
CA SER A 167 -0.78 0.08 -13.28
C SER A 167 0.13 -0.05 -14.49
N LEU A 168 1.27 -0.73 -14.40
CA LEU A 168 2.27 -0.87 -15.46
C LEU A 168 2.01 -2.06 -16.39
N LEU A 169 1.02 -2.90 -16.07
CA LEU A 169 0.55 -4.02 -16.90
C LEU A 169 1.57 -5.16 -17.06
N GLU A 170 2.35 -5.38 -16.00
CA GLU A 170 3.41 -6.39 -15.89
C GLU A 170 2.86 -7.81 -15.68
N HIS A 171 1.65 -7.94 -15.12
CA HIS A 171 1.03 -9.25 -14.88
C HIS A 171 0.36 -9.89 -16.11
N ASP A 172 0.70 -9.44 -17.32
CA ASP A 172 0.26 -10.05 -18.58
C ASP A 172 1.20 -9.73 -19.77
N LEU A 173 2.53 -9.78 -19.56
CA LEU A 173 3.51 -9.39 -20.60
C LEU A 173 3.44 -10.20 -21.89
N GLY A 174 2.90 -11.42 -21.85
CA GLY A 174 2.69 -12.26 -23.04
C GLY A 174 1.57 -11.74 -23.96
N GLN A 175 0.69 -10.88 -23.46
CA GLN A 175 -0.38 -10.25 -24.21
C GLN A 175 0.08 -8.92 -24.82
N ALA A 176 0.31 -8.93 -26.14
CA ALA A 176 0.77 -7.75 -26.87
C ALA A 176 -0.29 -6.66 -27.05
N ASP A 177 -1.59 -7.00 -26.98
CA ASP A 177 -2.68 -6.04 -27.06
C ASP A 177 -3.15 -5.68 -25.66
N GLU A 178 -2.83 -4.47 -25.20
CA GLU A 178 -3.16 -4.00 -23.86
C GLU A 178 -4.65 -4.14 -23.51
N ASN A 179 -5.54 -3.99 -24.49
CA ASN A 179 -6.99 -4.11 -24.27
C ASN A 179 -7.45 -5.53 -23.96
N ARG A 180 -6.59 -6.52 -24.18
CA ARG A 180 -6.85 -7.94 -23.90
C ARG A 180 -6.12 -8.43 -22.65
N LYS A 181 -5.42 -7.54 -21.94
CA LYS A 181 -4.81 -7.85 -20.67
C LYS A 181 -5.87 -7.92 -19.58
N VAL A 182 -5.89 -8.99 -18.79
CA VAL A 182 -7.04 -9.29 -17.90
C VAL A 182 -6.66 -9.74 -16.49
N SER A 183 -5.46 -9.43 -16.02
CA SER A 183 -5.02 -9.76 -14.66
C SER A 183 -5.86 -9.05 -13.59
N LEU A 184 -6.10 -9.74 -12.46
CA LEU A 184 -6.77 -9.14 -11.31
C LEU A 184 -5.87 -8.18 -10.51
N HIS A 185 -4.56 -8.16 -10.78
CA HIS A 185 -3.66 -7.11 -10.25
C HIS A 185 -4.09 -5.72 -10.75
N PHE A 186 -4.64 -5.62 -11.96
CA PHE A 186 -5.10 -4.35 -12.53
C PHE A 186 -6.35 -3.78 -11.83
N GLU A 187 -7.00 -4.57 -10.96
CA GLU A 187 -8.11 -4.13 -10.09
C GLU A 187 -7.71 -4.10 -8.60
N GLY A 188 -6.45 -4.38 -8.26
CA GLY A 188 -5.99 -4.56 -6.87
C GLY A 188 -6.62 -5.77 -6.18
N ARG A 189 -7.10 -6.77 -6.94
CA ARG A 189 -7.81 -7.96 -6.43
C ARG A 189 -6.95 -9.22 -6.39
N ALA A 190 -5.69 -9.11 -6.78
CA ALA A 190 -4.69 -10.15 -6.64
C ALA A 190 -3.43 -9.59 -5.97
N VAL A 191 -2.62 -10.51 -5.44
CA VAL A 191 -1.35 -10.24 -4.77
C VAL A 191 -0.39 -11.39 -5.03
N ASP A 192 0.90 -11.04 -5.18
CA ASP A 192 1.98 -12.00 -5.21
C ASP A 192 2.76 -11.95 -3.90
N LEU A 193 2.98 -13.14 -3.34
CA LEU A 193 3.37 -13.30 -1.96
C LEU A 193 4.65 -14.13 -1.83
N THR A 194 5.52 -13.69 -0.95
CA THR A 194 6.72 -14.41 -0.51
C THR A 194 6.79 -14.39 1.02
N THR A 195 7.83 -15.02 1.56
CA THR A 195 8.17 -14.90 2.99
C THR A 195 9.27 -13.87 3.19
N TRP A 196 9.37 -13.31 4.39
CA TRP A 196 10.52 -12.53 4.82
C TRP A 196 11.12 -13.11 6.12
N PRO A 197 12.40 -13.51 6.14
CA PRO A 197 13.35 -13.52 5.01
C PRO A 197 12.93 -14.45 3.87
N ILE A 198 13.30 -14.08 2.64
CA ILE A 198 12.98 -14.80 1.41
C ILE A 198 13.52 -16.23 1.49
N ASP A 199 12.63 -17.22 1.33
CA ASP A 199 12.95 -18.64 1.30
C ASP A 199 11.93 -19.40 0.42
N PRO A 200 12.29 -19.77 -0.82
CA PRO A 200 11.40 -20.49 -1.73
C PRO A 200 10.93 -21.85 -1.20
N ALA A 201 11.66 -22.48 -0.28
CA ALA A 201 11.23 -23.75 0.32
C ALA A 201 9.95 -23.58 1.16
N ARG A 202 9.57 -22.34 1.53
CA ARG A 202 8.35 -22.04 2.29
C ARG A 202 7.15 -21.74 1.41
N TYR A 203 7.29 -21.56 0.10
CA TYR A 203 6.20 -21.03 -0.74
C TYR A 203 5.03 -21.99 -0.88
N GLY A 204 5.29 -23.29 -0.93
CA GLY A 204 4.21 -24.28 -0.92
C GLY A 204 3.36 -24.21 0.35
N ARG A 205 4.02 -24.07 1.52
CA ARG A 205 3.33 -23.87 2.78
C ARG A 205 2.64 -22.50 2.86
N LEU A 206 3.28 -21.43 2.39
CA LEU A 206 2.70 -20.08 2.32
C LEU A 206 1.39 -20.09 1.52
N CYS A 207 1.35 -20.74 0.36
CA CYS A 207 0.13 -20.87 -0.42
C CYS A 207 -0.97 -21.66 0.29
N ALA A 208 -0.60 -22.71 1.05
CA ALA A 208 -1.57 -23.43 1.85
C ALA A 208 -2.19 -22.50 2.92
N LEU A 209 -1.37 -21.70 3.60
CA LEU A 209 -1.82 -20.70 4.56
C LEU A 209 -2.71 -19.63 3.89
N ALA A 210 -2.39 -19.20 2.67
CA ALA A 210 -3.21 -18.25 1.93
C ALA A 210 -4.62 -18.81 1.65
N HIS A 211 -4.73 -20.08 1.24
CA HIS A 211 -6.04 -20.72 1.10
C HIS A 211 -6.81 -20.71 2.42
N CYS A 212 -6.16 -21.11 3.52
CA CYS A 212 -6.76 -21.09 4.87
C CYS A 212 -7.11 -19.67 5.38
N ALA A 213 -6.43 -18.63 4.89
CA ALA A 213 -6.71 -17.24 5.23
C ALA A 213 -8.01 -16.71 4.58
N GLY A 214 -8.53 -17.41 3.57
CA GLY A 214 -9.80 -17.11 2.90
C GLY A 214 -9.66 -16.45 1.54
N PHE A 215 -8.51 -16.57 0.88
CA PHE A 215 -8.39 -16.18 -0.53
C PHE A 215 -9.29 -17.07 -1.40
N ALA A 216 -9.91 -16.47 -2.42
CA ALA A 216 -10.84 -17.16 -3.31
C ALA A 216 -10.13 -18.13 -4.26
N TRP A 217 -8.90 -17.78 -4.65
CA TRP A 217 -8.04 -18.59 -5.50
C TRP A 217 -6.58 -18.38 -5.11
N VAL A 218 -5.81 -19.45 -5.06
CA VAL A 218 -4.37 -19.42 -4.72
C VAL A 218 -3.63 -20.32 -5.68
N HIS A 219 -2.50 -19.85 -6.21
CA HIS A 219 -1.63 -20.58 -7.12
C HIS A 219 -0.18 -20.47 -6.69
N ASN A 220 0.48 -21.61 -6.54
CA ASN A 220 1.93 -21.62 -6.36
C ASN A 220 2.59 -21.53 -7.73
N GLU A 221 3.06 -20.35 -8.10
CA GLU A 221 3.68 -20.10 -9.42
C GLU A 221 5.15 -20.58 -9.47
N GLY A 222 5.69 -20.98 -8.31
CA GLY A 222 7.01 -21.56 -8.14
C GLY A 222 8.02 -20.61 -7.51
N ASP A 223 8.05 -19.36 -7.97
CA ASP A 223 8.91 -18.28 -7.44
C ASP A 223 8.19 -17.30 -6.51
N HIS A 224 6.86 -17.38 -6.44
CA HIS A 224 6.01 -16.70 -5.48
C HIS A 224 4.67 -17.45 -5.34
N CYS A 225 3.84 -16.98 -4.42
CA CYS A 225 2.47 -17.45 -4.25
C CYS A 225 1.49 -16.38 -4.72
N HIS A 226 0.80 -16.64 -5.82
CA HIS A 226 -0.26 -15.77 -6.31
C HIS A 226 -1.56 -16.05 -5.55
N ALA A 227 -2.27 -15.01 -5.11
CA ALA A 227 -3.55 -15.15 -4.44
C ALA A 227 -4.53 -14.06 -4.84
N ALA A 228 -5.80 -14.43 -5.05
CA ALA A 228 -6.84 -13.52 -5.51
C ALA A 228 -8.11 -13.61 -4.65
N ILE A 229 -8.86 -12.51 -4.60
CA ILE A 229 -10.14 -12.41 -3.89
C ILE A 229 -11.34 -12.35 -4.85
N ALA A 230 -12.45 -12.93 -4.42
CA ALA A 230 -13.76 -12.73 -5.04
C ALA A 230 -14.39 -11.47 -4.42
N ALA A 231 -14.51 -10.41 -5.23
CA ALA A 231 -15.10 -9.15 -4.80
C ALA A 231 -15.75 -8.43 -5.99
N PRO A 232 -16.82 -7.64 -5.79
CA PRO A 232 -17.33 -6.75 -6.83
C PRO A 232 -16.27 -5.74 -7.25
N SER A 233 -16.03 -5.60 -8.56
CA SER A 233 -15.05 -4.65 -9.08
C SER A 233 -15.34 -3.20 -8.64
N LEU A 234 -14.28 -2.44 -8.37
CA LEU A 234 -14.37 -1.01 -8.04
C LEU A 234 -14.67 -0.15 -9.28
N CYS A 235 -14.52 -0.71 -10.48
CA CYS A 235 -14.71 -0.01 -11.76
C CYS A 235 -16.08 0.65 -11.92
N GLY A 236 -17.13 0.13 -11.27
CA GLY A 236 -18.49 0.68 -11.32
C GLY A 236 -18.93 1.42 -10.06
N ARG A 237 -18.01 1.69 -9.12
CA ARG A 237 -18.32 2.44 -7.88
C ARG A 237 -18.32 3.95 -8.09
N CYS A 238 -17.89 4.38 -9.26
CA CYS A 238 -17.97 5.70 -9.83
C CYS A 238 -18.38 5.53 -11.30
#